data_AF-A0A962H3M5-F1
#
_entry.id   AF-A0A962H3M5-F1
#
_cell.length_a   1.000
_cell.length_b   1.000
_cell.length_c   1.000
_cell.angle_alpha   90.00
_cell.angle_beta   90.00
_cell.angle_gamma   90.00
#
_symmetry.space_group_name_H-M   'P 1'
#
loop_
_entity.id
_entity.type
_entity.pdbx_description
1 polymer ?
#
loop_
_entity_poly.entity_id
_entity_poly.type
_entity_poly.pdbx_seq_one_letter_code
_entity_poly.pdbx_strand_id
1 'polypeptide(L)'
;GIALIAFGAMPLIVNALERLFAQFLPALSGHAIHLAWLGSLLSGLLALSRGDPKQRPALQPLVMIGLSLLVYGLVIFAYAITRVTDLIHAPWFWAIVGVSAVMALVCDLNSISMHGYYRARLTDSFLPRLRREVAPAAFSMAQINPESGQPLHLINTTMNSSSARSVLARARQGESFFFSPICRGSTATGYARQNDAGAADGMLANACTISAAAIDPDTVYTRGRALGMLMALLNVRLGYWARNPSPNAKRSPPIPNWWLRIGREMTGLGLDASQREIHLSDGGGFENLGLYELIRRKTRYLMVVDAGYDPTLALADLGRAIERVRVDFGAEIDVPISSIQRDPSDGSHPLHGHPYLTGSIRYADGSSGRLLVIKPLLTAGLGADVYAYARANPAFPNEPTSNQFFDEAQFEAYRRLGYAIIDRLLGERDGIEFGKWIDGLHEAESAAVGY
;
A
#
# COMPACT_ATOMS: atom_id res chain seq x y z
N GLY A 1 12.81 7.48 -24.83
CA GLY A 1 13.68 6.93 -25.90
C GLY A 1 13.08 5.67 -26.47
N ILE A 2 13.35 4.51 -25.86
CA ILE A 2 12.99 3.18 -26.39
C ILE A 2 11.48 3.01 -26.62
N ALA A 3 10.61 3.45 -25.68
CA ALA A 3 9.16 3.35 -25.85
C ALA A 3 8.66 4.13 -27.08
N LEU A 4 9.11 5.38 -27.27
CA LEU A 4 8.73 6.20 -28.42
C LEU A 4 9.24 5.60 -29.74
N ILE A 5 10.42 4.96 -29.73
CA ILE A 5 10.94 4.23 -30.90
C ILE A 5 10.06 3.01 -31.19
N ALA A 6 9.65 2.25 -30.17
CA ALA A 6 8.76 1.10 -30.34
C ALA A 6 7.37 1.52 -30.90
N PHE A 7 6.80 2.62 -30.40
CA PHE A 7 5.55 3.18 -30.92
C PHE A 7 5.72 3.69 -32.36
N GLY A 8 6.78 4.45 -32.64
CA GLY A 8 7.05 4.99 -33.98
C GLY A 8 7.41 3.92 -35.02
N ALA A 9 7.98 2.80 -34.58
CA ALA A 9 8.31 1.67 -35.44
C ALA A 9 7.11 0.75 -35.72
N MET A 10 5.94 0.96 -35.10
CA MET A 10 4.78 0.10 -35.30
C MET A 10 4.39 -0.11 -36.77
N PRO A 11 4.30 0.93 -37.62
CA PRO A 11 3.98 0.72 -39.03
C PRO A 11 5.02 -0.16 -39.74
N LEU A 12 6.30 -0.01 -39.39
CA LEU A 12 7.39 -0.81 -39.95
C LEU A 12 7.28 -2.27 -39.50
N ILE A 13 6.99 -2.51 -38.22
CA ILE A 13 6.86 -3.87 -37.66
C ILE A 13 5.64 -4.58 -38.26
N VAL A 14 4.49 -3.91 -38.35
CA VAL A 14 3.29 -4.48 -38.96
C VAL A 14 3.52 -4.80 -40.43
N ASN A 15 4.13 -3.89 -41.19
CA ASN A 15 4.45 -4.13 -42.60
C ASN A 15 5.49 -5.25 -42.79
N ALA A 16 6.47 -5.35 -41.88
CA ALA A 16 7.45 -6.43 -41.91
C ALA A 16 6.81 -7.79 -41.62
N LEU A 17 5.88 -7.86 -40.65
CA LEU A 17 5.12 -9.05 -40.34
C LEU A 17 4.22 -9.46 -41.52
N GLU A 18 3.52 -8.51 -42.16
CA GLU A 18 2.72 -8.77 -43.35
C GLU A 18 3.57 -9.38 -44.49
N ARG A 19 4.76 -8.83 -44.74
CA ARG A 19 5.69 -9.36 -45.76
C ARG A 19 6.21 -10.75 -45.41
N LEU A 20 6.56 -10.98 -44.15
CA LEU A 20 7.06 -12.27 -43.69
C LEU A 20 5.98 -13.36 -43.78
N PHE A 21 4.75 -13.04 -43.38
CA PHE A 21 3.61 -13.95 -43.55
C PHE A 21 3.29 -14.17 -45.03
N ALA A 22 3.34 -13.15 -45.88
CA ALA A 22 3.16 -13.32 -47.32
C ALA A 22 4.20 -14.26 -47.94
N GLN A 23 5.43 -14.26 -47.43
CA GLN A 23 6.53 -15.08 -47.94
C GLN A 23 6.48 -16.54 -47.44
N PHE A 24 6.20 -16.76 -46.16
CA PHE A 24 6.33 -18.10 -45.54
C PHE A 24 4.99 -18.78 -45.23
N LEU A 25 3.90 -18.01 -45.06
CA LEU A 25 2.57 -18.50 -44.71
C LEU A 25 1.50 -17.73 -45.51
N PRO A 26 1.51 -17.79 -46.85
CA PRO A 26 0.68 -16.93 -47.72
C PRO A 26 -0.82 -17.02 -47.42
N ALA A 27 -1.30 -18.18 -46.98
CA ALA A 27 -2.69 -18.40 -46.55
C ALA A 27 -3.11 -17.52 -45.34
N LEU A 28 -2.14 -17.06 -44.54
CA LEU A 28 -2.37 -16.24 -43.33
C LEU A 28 -1.94 -14.77 -43.51
N SER A 29 -1.46 -14.39 -44.70
CA SER A 29 -0.93 -13.05 -44.99
C SER A 29 -1.91 -11.91 -44.66
N GLY A 30 -3.20 -12.06 -44.99
CA GLY A 30 -4.24 -11.09 -44.65
C GLY A 30 -4.61 -11.02 -43.15
N HIS A 31 -4.14 -11.98 -42.35
CA HIS A 31 -4.42 -12.08 -40.91
C HIS A 31 -3.21 -11.76 -40.04
N ALA A 32 -2.06 -11.38 -40.63
CA ALA A 32 -0.80 -11.18 -39.92
C ALA A 32 -0.93 -10.17 -38.76
N ILE A 33 -1.61 -9.05 -39.00
CA ILE A 33 -1.85 -8.04 -37.96
C ILE A 33 -2.74 -8.58 -36.83
N HIS A 34 -3.74 -9.41 -37.16
CA HIS A 34 -4.64 -10.03 -36.20
C HIS A 34 -3.93 -11.07 -35.32
N LEU A 35 -3.09 -11.89 -35.94
CA LEU A 35 -2.27 -12.88 -35.24
C LEU A 35 -1.22 -12.21 -34.34
N ALA A 36 -0.66 -11.08 -34.76
CA ALA A 36 0.35 -10.34 -33.99
C ALA A 36 -0.20 -9.79 -32.67
N TRP A 37 -1.36 -9.12 -32.69
CA TRP A 37 -1.94 -8.62 -31.43
C TRP A 37 -2.54 -9.76 -30.60
N LEU A 38 -3.23 -10.73 -31.22
CA LEU A 38 -3.84 -11.85 -30.50
C LEU A 38 -2.79 -12.74 -29.82
N GLY A 39 -1.69 -13.07 -30.50
CA GLY A 39 -0.59 -13.83 -29.91
C GLY A 39 0.10 -13.07 -28.77
N SER A 40 0.24 -11.76 -28.90
CA SER A 40 0.81 -10.89 -27.84
C SER A 40 -0.12 -10.80 -26.63
N LEU A 41 -1.44 -10.72 -26.84
CA LEU A 41 -2.42 -10.75 -25.75
C LEU A 41 -2.47 -12.12 -25.05
N LEU A 42 -2.53 -13.22 -25.81
CA LEU A 42 -2.61 -14.57 -25.26
C LEU A 42 -1.35 -14.94 -24.47
N SER A 43 -0.16 -14.60 -24.98
CA SER A 43 1.09 -14.83 -24.26
C SER A 43 1.16 -14.03 -22.95
N GLY A 44 0.64 -12.80 -22.95
CA GLY A 44 0.52 -11.99 -21.75
C GLY A 44 -0.49 -12.51 -20.73
N LEU A 45 -1.66 -12.96 -21.17
CA LEU A 45 -2.66 -13.58 -20.31
C LEU A 45 -2.16 -14.91 -19.70
N LEU A 46 -1.45 -15.72 -20.48
CA LEU A 46 -0.79 -16.94 -20.01
C LEU A 46 0.34 -16.64 -18.99
N ALA A 47 0.99 -15.49 -19.11
CA ALA A 47 1.97 -15.05 -18.13
C ALA A 47 1.30 -14.64 -16.81
N LEU A 48 0.13 -13.99 -16.86
CA LEU A 48 -0.68 -13.67 -15.67
C LEU A 48 -1.24 -14.93 -14.98
N SER A 49 -1.62 -15.95 -15.75
CA SER A 49 -2.21 -17.18 -15.20
C SER A 49 -1.21 -18.13 -14.54
N ARG A 50 0.11 -17.91 -14.72
CA ARG A 50 1.17 -18.80 -14.19
C ARG A 50 1.51 -18.61 -12.71
N GLY A 51 0.63 -17.95 -11.95
CA GLY A 51 0.67 -17.88 -10.49
C GLY A 51 1.57 -16.77 -9.94
N ASP A 52 1.53 -16.59 -8.62
CA ASP A 52 2.18 -15.50 -7.91
C ASP A 52 3.71 -15.56 -8.11
N PRO A 53 4.34 -14.55 -8.77
CA PRO A 53 5.78 -14.52 -8.99
C PRO A 53 6.60 -14.57 -7.69
N LYS A 54 5.98 -14.29 -6.54
CA LYS A 54 6.59 -14.45 -5.21
C LYS A 54 7.03 -15.87 -4.89
N GLN A 55 6.34 -16.90 -5.40
CA GLN A 55 6.67 -18.29 -5.12
C GLN A 55 7.72 -18.85 -6.10
N ARG A 56 7.99 -18.15 -7.22
CA ARG A 56 8.87 -18.62 -8.30
C ARG A 56 9.71 -17.46 -8.87
N PRO A 57 10.73 -16.97 -8.15
CA PRO A 57 11.54 -15.82 -8.58
C PRO A 57 12.20 -16.02 -9.94
N ALA A 58 12.54 -17.27 -10.30
CA ALA A 58 13.10 -17.62 -11.62
C ALA A 58 12.15 -17.31 -12.80
N LEU A 59 10.83 -17.25 -12.58
CA LEU A 59 9.85 -16.95 -13.62
C LEU A 59 9.55 -15.46 -13.76
N GLN A 60 10.04 -14.62 -12.84
CA GLN A 60 9.74 -13.18 -12.82
C GLN A 60 10.13 -12.46 -14.13
N PRO A 61 11.30 -12.72 -14.76
CA PRO A 61 11.62 -12.11 -16.05
C PRO A 61 10.64 -12.51 -17.15
N LEU A 62 10.22 -13.78 -17.18
CA LEU A 62 9.27 -14.29 -18.17
C LEU A 62 7.89 -13.66 -18.00
N VAL A 63 7.42 -13.50 -16.76
CA VAL A 63 6.16 -12.81 -16.45
C VAL A 63 6.21 -11.36 -16.91
N MET A 64 7.32 -10.66 -16.65
CA MET A 64 7.50 -9.27 -17.09
C MET A 64 7.55 -9.12 -18.61
N ILE A 65 8.18 -10.07 -19.32
CA ILE A 65 8.15 -10.11 -20.79
C ILE A 65 6.72 -10.31 -21.28
N GLY A 66 5.99 -11.27 -20.72
CA GLY A 66 4.59 -11.51 -21.05
C GLY A 66 3.70 -10.29 -20.83
N LEU A 67 3.83 -9.59 -19.70
CA LEU A 67 3.10 -8.35 -19.44
C LEU A 67 3.47 -7.23 -20.41
N SER A 68 4.74 -7.13 -20.80
CA SER A 68 5.20 -6.16 -21.79
C SER A 68 4.62 -6.48 -23.18
N LEU A 69 4.51 -7.76 -23.54
CA LEU A 69 3.84 -8.20 -24.76
C LEU A 69 2.33 -7.94 -24.70
N LEU A 70 1.68 -8.11 -23.55
CA LEU A 70 0.26 -7.77 -23.36
C LEU A 70 0.01 -6.30 -23.70
N VAL A 71 0.80 -5.42 -23.09
CA VAL A 71 0.80 -3.99 -23.33
C VAL A 71 1.03 -3.67 -24.81
N TYR A 72 2.06 -4.28 -25.41
CA TYR A 72 2.39 -4.06 -26.81
C TYR A 72 1.28 -4.56 -27.74
N GLY A 73 0.67 -5.70 -27.41
CA GLY A 73 -0.49 -6.26 -28.12
C GLY A 73 -1.70 -5.34 -28.09
N LEU A 74 -2.01 -4.72 -26.94
CA LEU A 74 -3.08 -3.71 -26.85
C LEU A 74 -2.82 -2.50 -27.76
N VAL A 75 -1.56 -2.06 -27.83
CA VAL A 75 -1.15 -0.95 -28.67
C VAL A 75 -1.22 -1.31 -30.17
N ILE A 76 -0.76 -2.50 -30.57
CA ILE A 76 -0.93 -3.01 -31.94
C ILE A 76 -2.41 -3.16 -32.27
N PHE A 77 -3.22 -3.68 -31.35
CA PHE A 77 -4.65 -3.83 -31.53
C PHE A 77 -5.33 -2.48 -31.80
N ALA A 78 -5.01 -1.46 -31.01
CA ALA A 78 -5.50 -0.11 -31.23
C ALA A 78 -5.09 0.43 -32.62
N TYR A 79 -3.83 0.23 -33.04
CA TYR A 79 -3.35 0.59 -34.38
C TYR A 79 -4.03 -0.21 -35.50
N ALA A 80 -4.29 -1.50 -35.29
CA ALA A 80 -4.94 -2.36 -36.25
C ALA A 80 -6.39 -1.91 -36.48
N ILE A 81 -7.11 -1.58 -35.42
CA ILE A 81 -8.47 -1.04 -35.52
C ILE A 81 -8.47 0.26 -36.32
N THR A 82 -7.60 1.21 -35.99
CA THR A 82 -7.58 2.50 -36.69
C THR A 82 -7.26 2.35 -38.18
N ARG A 83 -6.37 1.42 -38.54
CA ARG A 83 -6.02 1.13 -39.95
C ARG A 83 -7.14 0.38 -40.69
N VAL A 84 -7.77 -0.60 -40.07
CA VAL A 84 -8.74 -1.49 -40.75
C VAL A 84 -10.12 -0.83 -40.89
N THR A 85 -10.54 -0.06 -39.89
CA THR A 85 -11.91 0.50 -39.84
C THR A 85 -12.01 1.95 -40.27
N ASP A 86 -10.89 2.55 -40.65
CA ASP A 86 -10.78 3.98 -40.95
C ASP A 86 -11.38 4.90 -39.85
N LEU A 87 -11.24 4.43 -38.61
CA LEU A 87 -11.91 4.94 -37.42
C LEU A 87 -11.75 6.45 -37.25
N ILE A 88 -10.58 6.97 -37.58
CA ILE A 88 -10.16 8.36 -37.35
C ILE A 88 -10.93 9.33 -38.27
N HIS A 89 -11.39 8.87 -39.43
CA HIS A 89 -12.20 9.67 -40.34
C HIS A 89 -13.70 9.63 -39.99
N ALA A 90 -14.12 8.72 -39.11
CA ALA A 90 -15.50 8.63 -38.70
C ALA A 90 -15.88 9.77 -37.72
N PRO A 91 -16.95 10.54 -37.97
CA PRO A 91 -17.33 11.66 -37.09
C PRO A 91 -17.61 11.26 -35.63
N TRP A 92 -18.16 10.06 -35.42
CA TRP A 92 -18.46 9.56 -34.08
C TRP A 92 -17.20 9.28 -33.25
N PHE A 93 -16.06 8.98 -33.87
CA PHE A 93 -14.79 8.82 -33.15
C PHE A 93 -14.39 10.13 -32.48
N TRP A 94 -14.47 11.24 -33.21
CA TRP A 94 -14.22 12.58 -32.66
C TRP A 94 -15.26 12.98 -31.61
N ALA A 95 -16.51 12.55 -31.74
CA ALA A 95 -17.50 12.71 -30.69
C ALA A 95 -17.07 11.98 -29.39
N ILE A 96 -16.59 10.74 -29.48
CA ILE A 96 -16.07 9.99 -28.32
C ILE A 96 -14.83 10.66 -27.73
N VAL A 97 -13.90 11.14 -28.57
CA VAL A 97 -12.72 11.90 -28.10
C VAL A 97 -13.15 13.17 -27.38
N GLY A 98 -14.15 13.90 -27.91
CA GLY A 98 -14.73 15.07 -27.27
C GLY A 98 -15.35 14.76 -25.91
N VAL A 99 -16.16 13.69 -25.82
CA VAL A 99 -16.72 13.21 -24.55
C VAL A 99 -15.62 12.83 -23.57
N SER A 100 -14.58 12.11 -24.02
CA SER A 100 -13.42 11.75 -23.20
C SER A 100 -12.69 12.98 -22.65
N ALA A 101 -12.52 14.03 -23.47
CA ALA A 101 -11.92 15.28 -23.04
C ALA A 101 -12.77 16.03 -22.01
N VAL A 102 -14.10 16.07 -22.20
CA VAL A 102 -15.02 16.64 -21.21
C VAL A 102 -14.96 15.86 -19.90
N MET A 103 -14.97 14.53 -19.98
CA MET A 103 -14.82 13.68 -18.79
C MET A 103 -13.48 13.95 -18.08
N ALA A 104 -12.36 14.04 -18.81
CA ALA A 104 -11.05 14.33 -18.22
C ALA A 104 -10.96 15.71 -17.52
N LEU A 105 -11.82 16.65 -17.90
CA LEU A 105 -11.91 17.99 -17.29
C LEU A 105 -12.82 18.02 -16.06
N VAL A 106 -13.90 17.23 -16.06
CA VAL A 106 -14.95 17.28 -15.03
C VAL A 106 -14.76 16.21 -13.96
N CYS A 107 -14.22 15.05 -14.32
CA CYS A 107 -14.08 13.89 -13.45
C CYS A 107 -12.82 13.94 -12.61
N ASP A 108 -12.97 13.72 -11.30
CA ASP A 108 -11.84 13.50 -10.41
C ASP A 108 -11.41 12.03 -10.40
N LEU A 109 -10.14 11.79 -10.74
CA LEU A 109 -9.54 10.46 -10.79
C LEU A 109 -9.69 9.71 -9.45
N ASN A 110 -9.58 10.42 -8.32
CA ASN A 110 -9.68 9.82 -6.99
C ASN A 110 -11.11 9.32 -6.68
N SER A 111 -12.13 9.94 -7.28
CA SER A 111 -13.54 9.62 -7.04
C SER A 111 -14.05 8.42 -7.85
N ILE A 112 -13.52 8.24 -9.06
CA ILE A 112 -13.97 7.22 -10.02
C ILE A 112 -13.06 5.97 -9.99
N SER A 113 -11.89 6.07 -9.35
CA SER A 113 -11.02 4.92 -9.17
C SER A 113 -11.58 3.93 -8.14
N MET A 114 -10.98 2.74 -8.08
CA MET A 114 -11.28 1.75 -7.03
C MET A 114 -11.08 2.31 -5.61
N HIS A 115 -10.30 3.39 -5.46
CA HIS A 115 -10.17 4.13 -4.20
C HIS A 115 -11.52 4.61 -3.66
N GLY A 116 -12.37 5.23 -4.49
CA GLY A 116 -13.67 5.75 -4.08
C GLY A 116 -14.60 4.64 -3.58
N TYR A 117 -14.62 3.50 -4.28
CA TYR A 117 -15.36 2.30 -3.88
C TYR A 117 -14.83 1.74 -2.55
N TYR A 118 -13.51 1.59 -2.43
CA TYR A 118 -12.86 1.06 -1.24
C TYR A 118 -13.10 1.95 -0.01
N ARG A 119 -13.01 3.28 -0.17
CA ARG A 119 -13.35 4.27 0.85
C ARG A 119 -14.78 4.11 1.35
N ALA A 120 -15.74 3.89 0.45
CA ALA A 120 -17.13 3.68 0.82
C ALA A 120 -17.29 2.42 1.69
N ARG A 121 -16.65 1.31 1.29
CA ARG A 121 -16.68 0.06 2.08
C ARG A 121 -16.03 0.20 3.46
N LEU A 122 -14.88 0.84 3.56
CA LEU A 122 -14.23 1.09 4.86
C LEU A 122 -15.07 2.02 5.75
N THR A 123 -15.67 3.06 5.16
CA THR A 123 -16.58 3.95 5.89
C THR A 123 -17.76 3.17 6.47
N ASP A 124 -18.41 2.33 5.67
CA ASP A 124 -19.57 1.56 6.10
C ASP A 124 -19.24 0.52 7.18
N SER A 125 -18.04 -0.07 7.13
CA SER A 125 -17.60 -1.11 8.08
C SER A 125 -17.08 -0.55 9.40
N PHE A 126 -16.32 0.57 9.37
CA PHE A 126 -15.56 1.02 10.55
C PHE A 126 -16.02 2.35 11.12
N LEU A 127 -16.69 3.21 10.35
CA LEU A 127 -17.16 4.50 10.88
C LEU A 127 -18.56 4.35 11.48
N PRO A 128 -18.80 4.92 12.67
CA PRO A 128 -20.08 4.79 13.34
C PRO A 128 -21.17 5.50 12.54
N ARG A 129 -22.36 4.87 12.46
CA ARG A 129 -23.55 5.54 11.94
C ARG A 129 -24.05 6.54 12.96
N LEU A 130 -23.77 7.82 12.72
CA LEU A 130 -24.27 8.90 13.56
C LEU A 130 -25.77 9.08 13.34
N ARG A 131 -26.51 9.39 14.41
CA ARG A 131 -27.96 9.71 14.33
C ARG A 131 -28.25 11.05 13.60
N ARG A 132 -27.23 11.84 13.26
CA ARG A 132 -27.33 13.16 12.62
C ARG A 132 -27.00 13.08 11.12
N GLU A 133 -27.48 14.07 10.36
CA GLU A 133 -27.38 14.18 8.88
C GLU A 133 -25.95 14.26 8.30
N VAL A 134 -24.89 14.34 9.10
CA VAL A 134 -23.53 14.39 8.57
C VAL A 134 -23.09 12.99 8.19
N ALA A 135 -22.87 12.76 6.89
CA ALA A 135 -22.30 11.51 6.40
C ALA A 135 -20.96 11.22 7.12
N PRO A 136 -20.77 10.04 7.74
CA PRO A 136 -19.54 9.71 8.48
C PRO A 136 -18.26 9.92 7.65
N ALA A 137 -18.35 9.71 6.34
CA ALA A 137 -17.26 9.90 5.40
C ALA A 137 -16.75 11.36 5.33
N ALA A 138 -17.57 12.35 5.70
CA ALA A 138 -17.24 13.77 5.68
C ALA A 138 -16.60 14.28 6.98
N PHE A 139 -16.39 13.41 7.97
CA PHE A 139 -15.77 13.79 9.24
C PHE A 139 -14.33 14.27 9.03
N SER A 140 -14.08 15.54 9.37
CA SER A 140 -12.76 16.16 9.24
C SER A 140 -11.88 15.80 10.42
N MET A 141 -10.65 15.36 10.15
CA MET A 141 -9.69 15.04 11.21
C MET A 141 -9.35 16.25 12.09
N ALA A 142 -9.45 17.47 11.56
CA ALA A 142 -9.16 18.68 12.31
C ALA A 142 -10.16 18.95 13.46
N GLN A 143 -11.29 18.24 13.48
CA GLN A 143 -12.27 18.31 14.55
C GLN A 143 -11.87 17.48 15.78
N ILE A 144 -10.87 16.60 15.66
CA ILE A 144 -10.36 15.79 16.77
C ILE A 144 -9.48 16.69 17.65
N ASN A 145 -9.90 16.90 18.90
CA ASN A 145 -9.19 17.73 19.88
C ASN A 145 -8.83 16.90 21.13
N PRO A 146 -7.55 16.88 21.57
CA PRO A 146 -7.14 16.18 22.77
C PRO A 146 -7.84 16.67 24.05
N GLU A 147 -8.29 17.93 24.11
CA GLU A 147 -9.05 18.47 25.25
C GLU A 147 -10.39 17.75 25.49
N SER A 148 -10.93 17.10 24.45
CA SER A 148 -12.15 16.30 24.56
C SER A 148 -11.90 14.87 25.08
N GLY A 149 -10.66 14.53 25.42
CA GLY A 149 -10.26 13.17 25.84
C GLY A 149 -10.16 12.17 24.69
N GLN A 150 -10.29 12.62 23.44
CA GLN A 150 -10.20 11.76 22.26
C GLN A 150 -8.73 11.47 21.88
N PRO A 151 -8.40 10.24 21.48
CA PRO A 151 -7.08 9.92 20.95
C PRO A 151 -6.75 10.75 19.71
N LEU A 152 -5.55 11.32 19.68
CA LEU A 152 -5.03 11.98 18.49
C LEU A 152 -4.65 10.92 17.45
N HIS A 153 -5.42 10.86 16.36
CA HIS A 153 -5.12 9.95 15.27
C HIS A 153 -3.87 10.41 14.49
N LEU A 154 -2.93 9.50 14.31
CA LEU A 154 -1.78 9.67 13.41
C LEU A 154 -1.83 8.55 12.38
N ILE A 155 -2.13 8.91 11.13
CA ILE A 155 -2.37 7.94 10.07
C ILE A 155 -1.23 8.03 9.06
N ASN A 156 -0.46 6.96 8.95
CA ASN A 156 0.71 6.90 8.09
C ASN A 156 0.35 6.41 6.69
N THR A 157 1.01 6.97 5.70
CA THR A 157 0.91 6.66 4.27
C THR A 157 2.30 6.72 3.65
N THR A 158 2.45 6.13 2.48
CA THR A 158 3.69 6.21 1.71
C THR A 158 3.52 7.20 0.58
N MET A 159 4.36 8.25 0.56
CA MET A 159 4.47 9.11 -0.61
C MET A 159 5.46 8.49 -1.60
N ASN A 160 5.05 8.37 -2.86
CA ASN A 160 5.92 7.82 -3.90
C ASN A 160 7.06 8.79 -4.24
N SER A 161 8.30 8.29 -4.19
CA SER A 161 9.52 9.04 -4.47
C SER A 161 10.41 8.38 -5.53
N SER A 162 9.85 7.46 -6.33
CA SER A 162 10.56 6.70 -7.37
C SER A 162 11.23 7.59 -8.43
N SER A 163 10.66 8.77 -8.70
CA SER A 163 11.22 9.78 -9.62
C SER A 163 11.96 10.93 -8.91
N ALA A 164 12.27 10.79 -7.62
CA ALA A 164 12.94 11.84 -6.85
C ALA A 164 14.31 12.19 -7.44
N ARG A 165 14.76 13.44 -7.29
CA ARG A 165 16.11 13.84 -7.76
C ARG A 165 17.22 13.24 -6.90
N SER A 166 16.98 13.11 -5.60
CA SER A 166 17.92 12.48 -4.66
C SER A 166 18.04 10.99 -4.92
N VAL A 167 19.27 10.48 -5.02
CA VAL A 167 19.55 9.04 -5.17
C VAL A 167 19.01 8.27 -3.95
N LEU A 168 19.18 8.83 -2.75
CA LEU A 168 18.71 8.20 -1.50
C LEU A 168 17.18 8.08 -1.48
N ALA A 169 16.46 9.14 -1.85
CA ALA A 169 15.00 9.12 -1.89
C ALA A 169 14.48 8.10 -2.92
N ARG A 170 15.10 8.03 -4.12
CA ARG A 170 14.77 7.00 -5.11
C ARG A 170 15.06 5.59 -4.64
N ALA A 171 16.18 5.38 -3.94
CA ALA A 171 16.56 4.07 -3.42
C ALA A 171 15.56 3.58 -2.36
N ARG A 172 15.01 4.51 -1.55
CA ARG A 172 13.97 4.22 -0.56
C ARG A 172 12.59 3.94 -1.17
N GLN A 173 12.36 4.40 -2.41
CA GLN A 173 11.14 4.18 -3.22
C GLN A 173 9.83 4.71 -2.62
N GLY A 174 9.89 5.25 -1.41
CA GLY A 174 8.83 6.00 -0.77
C GLY A 174 9.35 6.75 0.44
N GLU A 175 8.55 7.70 0.92
CA GLU A 175 8.80 8.43 2.16
C GLU A 175 7.57 8.39 3.06
N SER A 176 7.78 8.47 4.37
CA SER A 176 6.68 8.60 5.32
C SER A 176 5.95 9.92 5.09
N PHE A 177 4.66 9.82 4.80
CA PHE A 177 3.73 10.93 4.78
C PHE A 177 2.61 10.60 5.74
N PHE A 178 2.29 11.49 6.67
CA PHE A 178 1.23 11.23 7.65
C PHE A 178 0.15 12.29 7.62
N PHE A 179 -1.02 11.90 8.11
CA PHE A 179 -2.14 12.77 8.41
C PHE A 179 -2.35 12.80 9.93
N SER A 180 -2.60 13.98 10.48
CA SER A 180 -3.00 14.18 11.87
C SER A 180 -4.03 15.31 11.97
N PRO A 181 -4.76 15.45 13.10
CA PRO A 181 -5.66 16.57 13.33
C PRO A 181 -5.00 17.94 13.20
N ILE A 182 -3.69 18.02 13.44
CA ILE A 182 -2.94 19.28 13.50
C ILE A 182 -2.32 19.59 12.13
N CYS A 183 -1.64 18.61 11.54
CA CYS A 183 -0.90 18.79 10.31
C CYS A 183 -0.82 17.51 9.47
N ARG A 184 -0.40 17.69 8.22
CA ARG A 184 -0.09 16.63 7.27
C ARG A 184 1.18 16.96 6.53
N GLY A 185 1.91 15.94 6.10
CA GLY A 185 3.12 16.14 5.32
C GLY A 185 4.16 15.06 5.51
N SER A 186 5.33 15.35 4.95
CA SER A 186 6.53 14.53 5.05
C SER A 186 7.77 15.42 5.19
N THR A 187 8.91 14.82 5.50
CA THR A 187 10.19 15.56 5.55
C THR A 187 10.51 16.22 4.20
N ALA A 188 10.23 15.57 3.05
CA ALA A 188 10.50 16.17 1.74
C ALA A 188 9.46 17.20 1.27
N THR A 189 8.20 17.08 1.69
CA THR A 189 7.14 18.03 1.29
C THR A 189 6.99 19.20 2.25
N GLY A 190 7.56 19.09 3.45
CA GLY A 190 7.22 19.97 4.57
C GLY A 190 5.85 19.60 5.15
N TYR A 191 5.38 20.43 6.08
CA TYR A 191 4.12 20.18 6.80
C TYR A 191 3.17 21.36 6.61
N ALA A 192 1.91 21.06 6.31
CA ALA A 192 0.83 22.03 6.25
C ALA A 192 -0.20 21.76 7.34
N ARG A 193 -0.90 22.80 7.81
CA ARG A 193 -1.99 22.62 8.78
C ARG A 193 -3.13 21.83 8.16
N GLN A 194 -3.81 21.02 8.97
CA GLN A 194 -4.90 20.19 8.48
C GLN A 194 -6.07 21.03 7.93
N ASN A 195 -6.30 22.23 8.47
CA ASN A 195 -7.34 23.15 7.99
C ASN A 195 -7.05 23.76 6.61
N ASP A 196 -5.79 23.76 6.17
CA ASP A 196 -5.40 24.24 4.84
C ASP A 196 -5.55 23.14 3.77
N ALA A 197 -6.02 21.95 4.18
CA ALA A 197 -6.31 20.86 3.27
C ALA A 197 -7.49 21.17 2.36
N GLY A 198 -7.42 20.69 1.11
CA GLY A 198 -8.64 20.58 0.31
C GLY A 198 -9.65 19.72 1.06
N ALA A 199 -10.94 20.02 0.93
CA ALA A 199 -12.00 19.41 1.74
C ALA A 199 -11.94 17.88 1.80
N ALA A 200 -11.50 17.20 0.73
CA ALA A 200 -11.40 15.74 0.64
C ALA A 200 -10.14 15.15 1.32
N ASP A 201 -8.97 15.78 1.16
CA ASP A 201 -7.71 15.26 1.72
C ASP A 201 -7.71 15.25 3.26
N GLY A 202 -8.52 16.13 3.88
CA GLY A 202 -8.56 16.32 5.33
C GLY A 202 -9.48 15.35 6.08
N MET A 203 -10.22 14.51 5.36
CA MET A 203 -11.24 13.62 5.93
C MET A 203 -10.62 12.36 6.53
N LEU A 204 -11.10 11.95 7.71
CA LEU A 204 -10.60 10.76 8.41
C LEU A 204 -10.76 9.50 7.56
N ALA A 205 -11.94 9.32 6.96
CA ALA A 205 -12.24 8.19 6.07
C ALA A 205 -11.24 8.11 4.91
N ASN A 206 -10.85 9.26 4.35
CA ASN A 206 -9.92 9.31 3.24
C ASN A 206 -8.50 8.93 3.69
N ALA A 207 -8.00 9.53 4.78
CA ALA A 207 -6.69 9.19 5.35
C ALA A 207 -6.58 7.69 5.68
N CYS A 208 -7.60 7.10 6.32
CA CYS A 208 -7.65 5.66 6.60
C CYS A 208 -7.62 4.82 5.32
N THR A 209 -8.36 5.23 4.29
CA THR A 209 -8.40 4.50 3.00
C THR A 209 -7.05 4.53 2.31
N ILE A 210 -6.38 5.69 2.29
CA ILE A 210 -5.05 5.82 1.69
C ILE A 210 -4.04 4.95 2.44
N SER A 211 -4.10 4.95 3.77
CA SER A 211 -3.22 4.16 4.63
C SER A 211 -3.32 2.66 4.37
N ALA A 212 -4.49 2.18 3.94
CA ALA A 212 -4.78 0.78 3.61
C ALA A 212 -4.72 0.46 2.10
N ALA A 213 -4.22 1.37 1.26
CA ALA A 213 -4.22 1.25 -0.20
C ALA A 213 -3.12 0.31 -0.73
N ALA A 214 -3.12 -0.96 -0.30
CA ALA A 214 -2.03 -1.92 -0.53
C ALA A 214 -1.81 -2.33 -2.00
N ILE A 215 -2.81 -2.10 -2.87
CA ILE A 215 -2.74 -2.39 -4.31
C ILE A 215 -2.72 -1.09 -5.09
N ASP A 216 -1.54 -0.71 -5.56
CA ASP A 216 -1.34 0.57 -6.24
C ASP A 216 -0.15 0.49 -7.21
N PRO A 217 -0.10 1.21 -8.35
CA PRO A 217 1.07 1.23 -9.22
C PRO A 217 2.32 1.80 -8.53
N ASP A 218 3.51 1.38 -8.99
CA ASP A 218 4.78 1.93 -8.51
C ASP A 218 5.04 1.80 -6.99
N THR A 219 4.43 0.82 -6.32
CA THR A 219 4.82 0.38 -4.97
C THR A 219 5.99 -0.60 -5.03
N VAL A 220 6.55 -0.95 -3.86
CA VAL A 220 7.65 -1.92 -3.73
C VAL A 220 7.36 -3.23 -4.49
N TYR A 221 6.10 -3.66 -4.53
CA TYR A 221 5.68 -4.93 -5.14
C TYR A 221 5.16 -4.81 -6.58
N THR A 222 4.70 -3.63 -7.01
CA THR A 222 4.02 -3.42 -8.31
C THR A 222 4.80 -2.53 -9.28
N ARG A 223 6.07 -2.23 -8.97
CA ARG A 223 6.96 -1.33 -9.74
C ARG A 223 7.26 -1.69 -11.19
N GLY A 224 6.89 -2.89 -11.64
CA GLY A 224 7.14 -3.32 -13.01
C GLY A 224 6.40 -2.38 -13.97
N ARG A 225 7.10 -1.73 -14.91
CA ARG A 225 6.50 -0.68 -15.76
C ARG A 225 5.27 -1.17 -16.52
N ALA A 226 5.35 -2.38 -17.08
CA ALA A 226 4.22 -3.01 -17.76
C ALA A 226 3.05 -3.29 -16.80
N LEU A 227 3.35 -3.79 -15.59
CA LEU A 227 2.34 -4.06 -14.57
C LEU A 227 1.66 -2.77 -14.08
N GLY A 228 2.44 -1.75 -13.70
CA GLY A 228 1.92 -0.45 -13.27
C GLY A 228 1.06 0.22 -14.34
N MET A 229 1.48 0.14 -15.62
CA MET A 229 0.68 0.66 -16.72
C MET A 229 -0.64 -0.10 -16.91
N LEU A 230 -0.64 -1.43 -16.81
CA LEU A 230 -1.86 -2.23 -16.88
C LEU A 230 -2.80 -1.94 -15.70
N MET A 231 -2.25 -1.83 -14.49
CA MET A 231 -3.03 -1.44 -13.30
C MET A 231 -3.66 -0.07 -13.46
N ALA A 232 -2.91 0.91 -13.95
CA ALA A 232 -3.42 2.26 -14.22
C ALA A 232 -4.51 2.26 -15.30
N LEU A 233 -4.31 1.54 -16.41
CA LEU A 233 -5.25 1.45 -17.52
C LEU A 233 -6.55 0.72 -17.14
N LEU A 234 -6.43 -0.39 -16.40
CA LEU A 234 -7.57 -1.21 -15.95
C LEU A 234 -8.20 -0.70 -14.66
N ASN A 235 -7.74 0.45 -14.14
CA ASN A 235 -8.21 1.06 -12.89
C ASN A 235 -8.07 0.15 -11.65
N VAL A 236 -7.09 -0.77 -11.66
CA VAL A 236 -6.76 -1.64 -10.53
C VAL A 236 -5.76 -0.91 -9.63
N ARG A 237 -6.23 0.15 -8.95
CA ARG A 237 -5.43 1.01 -8.07
C ARG A 237 -6.24 1.55 -6.90
N LEU A 238 -5.62 1.62 -5.75
CA LEU A 238 -6.18 2.20 -4.53
C LEU A 238 -5.47 3.49 -4.10
N GLY A 239 -4.37 3.88 -4.77
CA GLY A 239 -3.62 5.09 -4.48
C GLY A 239 -4.44 6.36 -4.68
N TYR A 240 -3.89 7.44 -4.16
CA TYR A 240 -4.57 8.73 -4.06
C TYR A 240 -3.65 9.87 -4.46
N TRP A 241 -4.16 10.77 -5.30
CA TRP A 241 -3.47 12.01 -5.64
C TRP A 241 -3.84 13.10 -4.63
N ALA A 242 -2.90 13.42 -3.74
CA ALA A 242 -3.05 14.48 -2.74
C ALA A 242 -2.39 15.78 -3.20
N ARG A 243 -2.89 16.90 -2.69
CA ARG A 243 -2.24 18.20 -2.90
C ARG A 243 -0.97 18.28 -2.07
N ASN A 244 0.12 18.70 -2.70
CA ASN A 244 1.40 18.86 -2.01
C ASN A 244 1.31 19.96 -0.94
N PRO A 245 1.70 19.67 0.33
CA PRO A 245 1.82 20.67 1.38
C PRO A 245 2.82 21.81 1.09
N SER A 246 3.82 21.55 0.24
CA SER A 246 4.90 22.49 -0.02
C SER A 246 4.43 23.74 -0.76
N PRO A 247 4.68 24.95 -0.25
CA PRO A 247 4.41 26.19 -0.99
C PRO A 247 5.31 26.34 -2.23
N ASN A 248 6.45 25.64 -2.25
CA ASN A 248 7.43 25.66 -3.34
C ASN A 248 7.18 24.57 -4.39
N ALA A 249 6.06 23.86 -4.31
CA ALA A 249 5.72 22.84 -5.28
C ALA A 249 5.61 23.43 -6.70
N LYS A 250 6.11 22.69 -7.69
CA LYS A 250 6.07 23.10 -9.10
C LYS A 250 4.64 23.32 -9.55
N ARG A 251 4.42 24.31 -10.42
CA ARG A 251 3.12 24.50 -11.07
C ARG A 251 2.81 23.32 -11.99
N SER A 252 1.55 22.91 -12.01
CA SER A 252 1.08 21.91 -12.97
C SER A 252 1.14 22.49 -14.40
N PRO A 253 1.49 21.68 -15.40
CA PRO A 253 1.32 22.08 -16.80
C PRO A 253 -0.16 22.39 -17.09
N PRO A 254 -0.47 23.16 -18.16
CA PRO A 254 -1.84 23.51 -18.54
C PRO A 254 -2.53 22.33 -19.26
N ILE A 255 -2.51 21.16 -18.64
CA ILE A 255 -3.13 19.93 -19.12
C ILE A 255 -4.12 19.48 -18.04
N PRO A 256 -5.30 18.96 -18.39
CA PRO A 256 -6.25 18.39 -17.44
C PRO A 256 -5.58 17.45 -16.43
N ASN A 257 -5.89 17.65 -15.14
CA ASN A 257 -5.27 16.90 -14.05
C ASN A 257 -5.47 15.39 -14.22
N TRP A 258 -6.63 14.96 -14.76
CA TRP A 258 -6.90 13.55 -15.02
C TRP A 258 -5.84 12.93 -15.94
N TRP A 259 -5.54 13.55 -17.08
CA TRP A 259 -4.49 13.08 -18.01
C TRP A 259 -3.09 13.14 -17.41
N LEU A 260 -2.81 14.19 -16.63
CA LEU A 260 -1.53 14.32 -15.97
C LEU A 260 -1.31 13.18 -14.95
N ARG A 261 -2.30 12.92 -14.10
CA ARG A 261 -2.24 11.88 -13.05
C ARG A 261 -2.15 10.48 -13.65
N ILE A 262 -3.05 10.13 -14.58
CA ILE A 262 -3.02 8.81 -15.22
C ILE A 262 -1.72 8.59 -16.01
N GLY A 263 -1.22 9.62 -16.70
CA GLY A 263 0.03 9.53 -17.44
C GLY A 263 1.23 9.32 -16.52
N ARG A 264 1.22 9.95 -15.34
CA ARG A 264 2.25 9.74 -14.30
C ARG A 264 2.19 8.33 -13.72
N GLU A 265 1.01 7.79 -13.45
CA GLU A 265 0.88 6.39 -12.99
C GLU A 265 1.32 5.38 -14.05
N MET A 266 0.94 5.60 -15.32
CA MET A 266 1.29 4.69 -16.41
C MET A 266 2.78 4.64 -16.69
N THR A 267 3.46 5.78 -16.56
CA THR A 267 4.90 5.91 -16.87
C THR A 267 5.79 5.81 -15.63
N GLY A 268 5.24 6.07 -14.45
CA GLY A 268 5.91 6.35 -13.18
C GLY A 268 6.87 7.54 -13.23
N LEU A 269 6.71 8.42 -14.22
CA LEU A 269 7.51 9.63 -14.34
C LEU A 269 6.91 10.75 -13.49
N GLY A 270 7.75 11.49 -12.78
CA GLY A 270 7.30 12.64 -12.00
C GLY A 270 6.52 12.27 -10.74
N LEU A 271 6.72 11.06 -10.21
CA LEU A 271 6.33 10.67 -8.85
C LEU A 271 7.40 11.17 -7.85
N ASP A 272 7.26 12.44 -7.45
CA ASP A 272 8.27 13.15 -6.64
C ASP A 272 7.64 14.25 -5.76
N ALA A 273 8.29 14.53 -4.63
CA ALA A 273 7.90 15.54 -3.66
C ALA A 273 7.94 16.99 -4.18
N SER A 274 8.57 17.26 -5.33
CA SER A 274 8.61 18.61 -5.91
C SER A 274 7.37 18.98 -6.74
N GLN A 275 6.45 18.04 -6.98
CA GLN A 275 5.29 18.25 -7.85
C GLN A 275 4.12 18.88 -7.10
N ARG A 276 3.22 19.59 -7.81
CA ARG A 276 2.00 20.16 -7.21
C ARG A 276 1.09 19.14 -6.53
N GLU A 277 1.03 17.95 -7.11
CA GLU A 277 0.25 16.82 -6.63
C GLU A 277 1.21 15.66 -6.43
N ILE A 278 1.04 14.97 -5.31
CA ILE A 278 1.85 13.84 -4.88
C ILE A 278 0.97 12.59 -4.84
N HIS A 279 1.57 11.45 -5.15
CA HIS A 279 0.88 10.17 -5.11
C HIS A 279 1.13 9.50 -3.76
N LEU A 280 0.04 9.18 -3.06
CA LEU A 280 0.04 8.52 -1.76
C LEU A 280 -0.54 7.12 -1.88
N SER A 281 0.07 6.19 -1.16
CA SER A 281 -0.33 4.78 -1.09
C SER A 281 -0.20 4.26 0.34
N ASP A 282 -0.41 2.95 0.50
CA ASP A 282 -0.36 2.23 1.77
C ASP A 282 0.86 2.57 2.64
N GLY A 283 0.65 2.72 3.95
CA GLY A 283 1.71 3.05 4.90
C GLY A 283 2.82 2.00 4.98
N GLY A 284 2.46 0.72 4.80
CA GLY A 284 3.37 -0.42 4.80
C GLY A 284 4.39 -0.43 3.66
N GLY A 285 4.18 0.40 2.63
CA GLY A 285 5.19 0.67 1.60
C GLY A 285 6.48 1.29 2.15
N PHE A 286 6.38 2.10 3.21
CA PHE A 286 7.50 2.71 3.91
C PHE A 286 7.79 2.00 5.24
N GLU A 287 6.79 1.93 6.13
CA GLU A 287 6.91 1.37 7.47
C GLU A 287 5.52 0.94 7.99
N ASN A 288 5.36 -0.34 8.31
CA ASN A 288 4.05 -0.99 8.49
C ASN A 288 3.52 -0.98 9.94
N LEU A 289 4.36 -0.71 10.94
CA LEU A 289 4.01 -0.77 12.37
C LEU A 289 3.57 0.59 12.94
N GLY A 290 3.73 1.67 12.16
CA GLY A 290 3.41 3.03 12.60
C GLY A 290 4.40 3.63 13.59
N LEU A 291 5.51 2.95 13.84
CA LEU A 291 6.52 3.28 14.83
C LEU A 291 7.34 4.52 14.44
N TYR A 292 7.62 4.69 13.15
CA TYR A 292 8.58 5.67 12.65
C TYR A 292 8.24 7.11 13.06
N GLU A 293 6.98 7.51 12.88
CA GLU A 293 6.54 8.87 13.19
C GLU A 293 6.35 9.11 14.70
N LEU A 294 6.09 8.07 15.50
CA LEU A 294 6.10 8.17 16.96
C LEU A 294 7.53 8.37 17.50
N ILE A 295 8.49 7.64 16.94
CA ILE A 295 9.91 7.79 17.28
C ILE A 295 10.46 9.16 16.88
N ARG A 296 10.04 9.72 15.74
CA ARG A 296 10.35 11.11 15.38
C ARG A 296 9.95 12.10 16.48
N ARG A 297 8.84 11.83 17.18
CA ARG A 297 8.29 12.64 18.28
C ARG A 297 8.88 12.29 19.64
N LYS A 298 9.81 11.33 19.71
CA LYS A 298 10.50 10.89 20.93
C LYS A 298 9.54 10.47 22.04
N THR A 299 8.49 9.74 21.66
CA THR A 299 7.47 9.26 22.60
C THR A 299 8.08 8.35 23.66
N ARG A 300 7.77 8.57 24.94
CA ARG A 300 8.37 7.81 26.03
C ARG A 300 7.88 6.36 26.14
N TYR A 301 6.61 6.11 25.86
CA TYR A 301 5.99 4.79 25.98
C TYR A 301 5.28 4.45 24.68
N LEU A 302 5.62 3.32 24.08
CA LEU A 302 5.05 2.88 22.81
C LEU A 302 4.51 1.46 22.94
N MET A 303 3.31 1.25 22.40
CA MET A 303 2.74 -0.06 22.17
C MET A 303 2.50 -0.22 20.66
N VAL A 304 2.95 -1.33 20.12
CA VAL A 304 2.76 -1.73 18.73
C VAL A 304 1.98 -3.03 18.73
N VAL A 305 0.89 -3.07 17.97
CA VAL A 305 0.20 -4.31 17.64
C VAL A 305 0.60 -4.69 16.22
N ASP A 306 1.49 -5.67 16.10
CA ASP A 306 1.96 -6.15 14.81
C ASP A 306 1.06 -7.29 14.34
N ALA A 307 0.11 -6.95 13.47
CA ALA A 307 -0.79 -7.90 12.81
C ALA A 307 -0.35 -8.19 11.35
N GLY A 308 0.93 -7.99 11.03
CA GLY A 308 1.47 -8.29 9.72
C GLY A 308 1.55 -9.79 9.45
N TYR A 309 1.44 -10.18 8.18
CA TYR A 309 1.62 -11.58 7.76
C TYR A 309 3.07 -12.03 7.98
N ASP A 310 3.30 -12.86 8.99
CA ASP A 310 4.62 -13.32 9.40
C ASP A 310 4.58 -14.78 9.91
N PRO A 311 4.32 -15.77 9.03
CA PRO A 311 4.12 -17.17 9.44
C PRO A 311 5.36 -17.82 10.07
N THR A 312 6.54 -17.27 9.77
CA THR A 312 7.83 -17.74 10.29
C THR A 312 8.33 -16.94 11.50
N LEU A 313 7.59 -15.91 11.93
CA LEU A 313 8.02 -14.99 13.00
C LEU A 313 9.41 -14.41 12.75
N ALA A 314 9.65 -14.00 11.49
CA ALA A 314 10.90 -13.37 11.07
C ALA A 314 11.01 -11.92 11.53
N LEU A 315 9.88 -11.30 11.92
CA LEU A 315 9.80 -9.92 12.42
C LEU A 315 10.41 -8.90 11.43
N ALA A 316 10.27 -9.15 10.13
CA ALA A 316 10.89 -8.34 9.09
C ALA A 316 10.40 -6.87 9.12
N ASP A 317 9.14 -6.64 9.46
CA ASP A 317 8.59 -5.27 9.58
C ASP A 317 9.24 -4.51 10.73
N LEU A 318 9.40 -5.15 11.89
CA LEU A 318 10.09 -4.57 13.05
C LEU A 318 11.56 -4.30 12.74
N GLY A 319 12.27 -5.25 12.12
CA GLY A 319 13.66 -5.07 11.71
C GLY A 319 13.85 -3.88 10.77
N ARG A 320 12.97 -3.76 9.75
CA ARG A 320 12.97 -2.60 8.82
C ARG A 320 12.68 -1.29 9.53
N ALA A 321 11.75 -1.27 10.50
CA ALA A 321 11.45 -0.07 11.28
C ALA A 321 12.64 0.37 12.13
N ILE A 322 13.29 -0.56 12.86
CA ILE A 322 14.47 -0.32 13.69
C ILE A 322 15.62 0.25 12.84
N GLU A 323 15.93 -0.38 11.71
CA GLU A 323 16.98 0.09 10.79
C GLU A 323 16.72 1.52 10.32
N ARG A 324 15.48 1.80 9.88
CA ARG A 324 15.10 3.12 9.35
C ARG A 324 15.22 4.21 10.40
N VAL A 325 14.72 4.00 11.62
CA VAL A 325 14.79 5.04 12.66
C VAL A 325 16.20 5.26 13.18
N ARG A 326 17.05 4.21 13.18
CA ARG A 326 18.47 4.36 13.48
C ARG A 326 19.16 5.26 12.46
N VAL A 327 18.93 5.00 11.17
CA VAL A 327 19.55 5.76 10.08
C VAL A 327 19.04 7.20 10.02
N ASP A 328 17.73 7.42 10.20
CA ASP A 328 17.12 8.74 10.00
C ASP A 328 17.13 9.63 11.24
N PHE A 329 17.00 9.05 12.43
CA PHE A 329 16.85 9.79 13.68
C PHE A 329 17.95 9.53 14.70
N GLY A 330 18.86 8.58 14.43
CA GLY A 330 19.85 8.14 15.42
C GLY A 330 19.21 7.51 16.65
N ALA A 331 17.99 6.97 16.52
CA ALA A 331 17.29 6.28 17.60
C ALA A 331 17.69 4.80 17.61
N GLU A 332 18.23 4.33 18.73
CA GLU A 332 18.57 2.93 18.94
C GLU A 332 17.41 2.23 19.64
N ILE A 333 16.95 1.10 19.08
CA ILE A 333 15.94 0.25 19.68
C ILE A 333 16.56 -1.10 19.96
N ASP A 334 16.43 -1.56 21.19
CA ASP A 334 16.85 -2.89 21.63
C ASP A 334 15.63 -3.70 22.08
N VAL A 335 15.36 -4.80 21.38
CA VAL A 335 14.23 -5.71 21.62
C VAL A 335 14.78 -7.13 21.58
N PRO A 336 14.88 -7.81 22.73
CA PRO A 336 15.23 -9.23 22.76
C PRO A 336 14.14 -10.07 22.07
N ILE A 337 14.51 -10.80 21.02
CA ILE A 337 13.55 -11.60 20.21
C ILE A 337 13.48 -13.08 20.62
N SER A 338 14.30 -13.51 21.57
CA SER A 338 14.44 -14.91 21.97
C SER A 338 13.16 -15.54 22.51
N SER A 339 12.22 -14.72 23.02
CA SER A 339 10.97 -15.19 23.62
C SER A 339 9.89 -15.59 22.60
N ILE A 340 10.00 -15.18 21.32
CA ILE A 340 8.98 -15.45 20.28
C ILE A 340 9.52 -16.30 19.11
N GLN A 341 10.81 -16.64 19.08
CA GLN A 341 11.35 -17.46 18.00
C GLN A 341 10.66 -18.83 17.92
N ARG A 342 10.22 -19.18 16.71
CA ARG A 342 9.62 -20.48 16.39
C ARG A 342 10.73 -21.51 16.23
N ASP A 343 10.62 -22.64 16.93
CA ASP A 343 11.47 -23.79 16.63
C ASP A 343 10.96 -24.43 15.31
N PRO A 344 11.82 -24.74 14.34
CA PRO A 344 11.41 -25.44 13.12
C PRO A 344 10.69 -26.78 13.35
N SER A 345 10.83 -27.38 14.54
CA SER A 345 10.16 -28.61 14.95
C SER A 345 8.73 -28.41 15.49
N ASP A 346 8.31 -27.17 15.73
CA ASP A 346 6.96 -26.88 16.19
C ASP A 346 5.92 -27.18 15.10
N GLY A 347 4.82 -27.84 15.48
CA GLY A 347 3.68 -28.14 14.60
C GLY A 347 3.03 -26.89 14.00
N SER A 348 1.89 -27.04 13.31
CA SER A 348 1.25 -25.89 12.62
C SER A 348 0.84 -24.74 13.55
N HIS A 349 0.51 -25.05 14.81
CA HIS A 349 0.04 -24.09 15.82
C HIS A 349 0.79 -24.26 17.16
N PRO A 350 2.04 -23.79 17.28
CA PRO A 350 2.72 -23.76 18.57
C PRO A 350 1.96 -22.85 19.54
N LEU A 351 1.92 -23.26 20.81
CA LEU A 351 1.44 -22.40 21.89
C LEU A 351 2.62 -21.61 22.42
N HIS A 352 2.52 -20.29 22.38
CA HIS A 352 3.55 -19.40 22.88
C HIS A 352 3.32 -19.08 24.37
N GLY A 353 4.42 -18.96 25.13
CA GLY A 353 4.37 -18.52 26.52
C GLY A 353 3.96 -17.05 26.66
N HIS A 354 4.52 -16.19 25.80
CA HIS A 354 4.29 -14.75 25.79
C HIS A 354 3.97 -14.26 24.37
N PRO A 355 2.80 -13.64 24.13
CA PRO A 355 2.42 -13.10 22.82
C PRO A 355 2.96 -11.67 22.58
N TYR A 356 4.05 -11.29 23.23
CA TYR A 356 4.60 -9.94 23.18
C TYR A 356 6.12 -9.91 23.42
N LEU A 357 6.75 -8.81 23.01
CA LEU A 357 8.15 -8.47 23.23
C LEU A 357 8.22 -7.14 23.96
N THR A 358 9.08 -7.02 24.95
CA THR A 358 9.45 -5.71 25.50
C THR A 358 10.80 -5.25 24.97
N GLY A 359 10.98 -3.94 24.92
CA GLY A 359 12.23 -3.33 24.47
C GLY A 359 12.46 -1.94 25.03
N SER A 360 13.69 -1.48 24.84
CA SER A 360 14.12 -0.14 25.22
C SER A 360 14.47 0.69 23.99
N ILE A 361 14.23 1.99 24.08
CA ILE A 361 14.57 2.95 23.03
C ILE A 361 15.52 3.98 23.64
N ARG A 362 16.60 4.30 22.94
CA ARG A 362 17.50 5.41 23.25
C ARG A 362 17.50 6.39 22.08
N TYR A 363 17.02 7.59 22.32
CA TYR A 363 16.97 8.66 21.32
C TYR A 363 18.31 9.38 21.21
N ALA A 364 18.53 10.05 20.08
CA ALA A 364 19.79 10.77 19.80
C ALA A 364 20.10 11.92 20.78
N ASP A 365 19.09 12.46 21.47
CA ASP A 365 19.27 13.48 22.51
C ASP A 365 19.56 12.90 23.91
N GLY A 366 19.71 11.58 24.02
CA GLY A 366 19.94 10.88 25.27
C GLY A 366 18.68 10.54 26.05
N SER A 367 17.50 10.99 25.62
CA SER A 367 16.24 10.54 26.23
C SER A 367 15.98 9.06 25.96
N SER A 368 15.22 8.41 26.84
CA SER A 368 14.87 7.00 26.73
C SER A 368 13.37 6.77 26.63
N GLY A 369 13.00 5.63 26.05
CA GLY A 369 11.63 5.17 25.96
C GLY A 369 11.51 3.66 26.12
N ARG A 370 10.28 3.18 26.24
CA ARG A 370 9.91 1.76 26.30
C ARG A 370 9.06 1.37 25.11
N LEU A 371 9.27 0.16 24.62
CA LEU A 371 8.51 -0.43 23.52
C LEU A 371 7.88 -1.74 23.98
N LEU A 372 6.59 -1.90 23.71
CA LEU A 372 5.86 -3.16 23.83
C LEU A 372 5.35 -3.55 22.45
N VAL A 373 5.81 -4.67 21.90
CA VAL A 373 5.32 -5.21 20.62
C VAL A 373 4.45 -6.42 20.90
N ILE A 374 3.20 -6.38 20.47
CA ILE A 374 2.23 -7.47 20.63
C ILE A 374 2.05 -8.16 19.29
N LYS A 375 2.13 -9.50 19.29
CA LYS A 375 1.87 -10.34 18.12
C LYS A 375 0.62 -11.19 18.37
N PRO A 376 -0.26 -11.36 17.37
CA PRO A 376 -1.37 -12.30 17.48
C PRO A 376 -0.81 -13.72 17.45
N LEU A 377 -0.60 -14.32 18.63
CA LEU A 377 -0.05 -15.66 18.80
C LEU A 377 -1.00 -16.50 19.63
N LEU A 378 -1.12 -17.78 19.28
CA LEU A 378 -1.88 -18.72 20.11
C LEU A 378 -1.11 -18.96 21.40
N THR A 379 -1.80 -18.84 22.53
CA THR A 379 -1.25 -19.09 23.86
C THR A 379 -2.05 -20.19 24.57
N ALA A 380 -1.53 -20.73 25.66
CA ALA A 380 -2.29 -21.66 26.50
C ALA A 380 -3.46 -20.92 27.20
N GLY A 381 -4.61 -21.58 27.34
CA GLY A 381 -5.77 -21.04 28.05
C GLY A 381 -6.77 -20.25 27.18
N LEU A 382 -6.66 -20.35 25.85
CA LEU A 382 -7.64 -19.76 24.94
C LEU A 382 -8.99 -20.51 24.98
N GLY A 383 -10.04 -19.83 24.53
CA GLY A 383 -11.39 -20.42 24.42
C GLY A 383 -11.45 -21.58 23.43
N ALA A 384 -12.40 -22.50 23.66
CA ALA A 384 -12.60 -23.66 22.80
C ALA A 384 -12.99 -23.27 21.36
N ASP A 385 -13.68 -22.14 21.18
CA ASP A 385 -14.00 -21.49 19.92
C ASP A 385 -12.75 -21.14 19.12
N VAL A 386 -11.77 -20.47 19.74
CA VAL A 386 -10.52 -20.07 19.10
C VAL A 386 -9.67 -21.29 18.73
N TYR A 387 -9.59 -22.30 19.61
CA TYR A 387 -8.88 -23.54 19.30
C TYR A 387 -9.53 -24.35 18.19
N ALA A 388 -10.87 -24.43 18.17
CA ALA A 388 -11.59 -25.10 17.10
C ALA A 388 -11.36 -24.41 15.75
N TYR A 389 -11.41 -23.07 15.72
CA TYR A 389 -11.13 -22.30 14.52
C TYR A 389 -9.68 -22.49 14.05
N ALA A 390 -8.70 -22.39 14.95
CA ALA A 390 -7.29 -22.61 14.64
C ALA A 390 -7.05 -24.00 14.02
N ARG A 391 -7.60 -25.06 14.61
CA ARG A 391 -7.46 -26.43 14.08
C ARG A 391 -8.07 -26.63 12.70
N ALA A 392 -9.15 -25.91 12.40
CA ALA A 392 -9.79 -25.93 11.08
C ALA A 392 -9.04 -25.07 10.05
N ASN A 393 -8.24 -24.09 10.49
CA ASN A 393 -7.60 -23.08 9.65
C ASN A 393 -6.09 -22.98 9.92
N PRO A 394 -5.25 -23.78 9.22
CA PRO A 394 -3.81 -23.85 9.48
C PRO A 394 -3.04 -22.54 9.35
N ALA A 395 -3.56 -21.59 8.56
CA ALA A 395 -2.94 -20.28 8.40
C ALA A 395 -3.21 -19.34 9.57
N PHE A 396 -4.23 -19.57 10.39
CA PHE A 396 -4.57 -18.72 11.53
C PHE A 396 -3.51 -18.81 12.64
N PRO A 397 -3.11 -17.69 13.30
CA PRO A 397 -3.54 -16.29 13.12
C PRO A 397 -2.60 -15.47 12.22
N ASN A 398 -2.11 -16.06 11.13
CA ASN A 398 -1.20 -15.46 10.15
C ASN A 398 -1.72 -15.67 8.71
N GLU A 399 -2.97 -15.31 8.45
CA GLU A 399 -3.51 -15.35 7.10
C GLU A 399 -2.78 -14.36 6.17
N PRO A 400 -2.56 -14.74 4.89
CA PRO A 400 -1.85 -13.89 3.95
C PRO A 400 -2.61 -12.59 3.68
N THR A 401 -1.88 -11.49 3.52
CA THR A 401 -2.43 -10.15 3.22
C THR A 401 -3.26 -10.09 1.94
N SER A 402 -3.11 -11.07 1.04
CA SER A 402 -3.97 -11.21 -0.15
C SER A 402 -5.40 -11.62 0.19
N ASN A 403 -5.65 -12.20 1.37
CA ASN A 403 -6.99 -12.45 1.88
C ASN A 403 -7.49 -11.23 2.67
N GLN A 404 -8.26 -10.37 2.00
CA GLN A 404 -8.84 -9.17 2.61
C GLN A 404 -10.33 -9.31 2.95
N PHE A 405 -10.93 -10.48 2.70
CA PHE A 405 -12.37 -10.72 2.84
C PHE A 405 -12.64 -11.73 3.93
N PHE A 406 -12.61 -11.27 5.18
CA PHE A 406 -12.91 -12.13 6.32
C PHE A 406 -14.41 -12.38 6.41
N ASP A 407 -14.78 -13.64 6.66
CA ASP A 407 -16.12 -13.97 7.10
C ASP A 407 -16.30 -13.67 8.60
N GLU A 408 -17.52 -13.83 9.09
CA GLU A 408 -17.87 -13.54 10.48
C GLU A 408 -17.08 -14.41 11.47
N ALA A 409 -16.90 -15.70 11.16
CA ALA A 409 -16.19 -16.63 12.04
C ALA A 409 -14.70 -16.28 12.15
N GLN A 410 -14.07 -15.93 11.02
CA GLN A 410 -12.70 -15.48 10.97
C GLN A 410 -12.50 -14.18 11.76
N PHE A 411 -13.36 -13.18 11.52
CA PHE A 411 -13.29 -11.90 12.23
C PHE A 411 -13.46 -12.09 13.75
N GLU A 412 -14.45 -12.89 14.17
CA GLU A 412 -14.69 -13.17 15.57
C GLU A 412 -13.53 -13.93 16.23
N ALA A 413 -12.93 -14.90 15.53
CA ALA A 413 -11.76 -15.62 16.03
C ALA A 413 -10.57 -14.68 16.30
N TYR A 414 -10.29 -13.73 15.39
CA TYR A 414 -9.27 -12.70 15.58
C TYR A 414 -9.61 -11.76 16.74
N ARG A 415 -10.87 -11.31 16.84
CA ARG A 415 -11.33 -10.44 17.92
C ARG A 415 -11.19 -11.12 19.28
N ARG A 416 -11.59 -12.39 19.40
CA ARG A 416 -11.47 -13.21 20.61
C ARG A 416 -10.02 -13.48 20.99
N LEU A 417 -9.16 -13.78 20.01
CA LEU A 417 -7.72 -13.94 20.24
C LEU A 417 -7.09 -12.65 20.78
N GLY A 418 -7.37 -11.51 20.13
CA GLY A 418 -6.87 -10.21 20.57
C GLY A 418 -7.34 -9.85 21.98
N TYR A 419 -8.62 -10.08 22.28
CA TYR A 419 -9.17 -9.89 23.63
C TYR A 419 -8.42 -10.75 24.65
N ALA A 420 -8.25 -12.04 24.40
CA ALA A 420 -7.57 -12.95 25.33
C ALA A 420 -6.09 -12.58 25.56
N ILE A 421 -5.40 -12.10 24.53
CA ILE A 421 -4.01 -11.61 24.64
C ILE A 421 -3.94 -10.39 25.56
N ILE A 422 -4.80 -9.40 25.33
CA ILE A 422 -4.80 -8.16 26.13
C ILE A 422 -5.29 -8.42 27.56
N ASP A 423 -6.33 -9.22 27.75
CA ASP A 423 -6.87 -9.61 29.06
C ASP A 423 -5.79 -10.28 29.91
N ARG A 424 -5.03 -11.22 29.32
CA ARG A 424 -3.89 -11.86 29.99
C ARG A 424 -2.75 -10.89 30.32
N LEU A 425 -2.49 -9.93 29.44
CA LEU A 425 -1.46 -8.89 29.60
C LEU A 425 -1.81 -7.88 30.70
N LEU A 426 -3.09 -7.57 30.86
CA LEU A 426 -3.59 -6.71 31.94
C LEU A 426 -3.65 -7.49 33.26
N GLY A 427 -4.11 -8.74 33.25
CA GLY A 427 -4.33 -9.51 34.48
C GLY A 427 -5.37 -8.83 35.38
N GLU A 428 -5.18 -8.87 36.71
CA GLU A 428 -6.07 -8.21 37.69
C GLU A 428 -5.82 -6.69 37.87
N ARG A 429 -5.12 -6.07 36.92
CA ARG A 429 -4.63 -4.68 37.05
C ARG A 429 -5.63 -3.67 36.50
N ASP A 430 -6.53 -3.19 37.34
CA ASP A 430 -7.42 -2.08 36.99
C ASP A 430 -6.82 -0.70 37.31
N GLY A 431 -6.99 0.26 36.40
CA GLY A 431 -6.65 1.67 36.63
C GLY A 431 -5.16 2.01 36.68
N ILE A 432 -4.28 1.12 36.23
CA ILE A 432 -2.83 1.40 36.19
C ILE A 432 -2.51 2.40 35.07
N GLU A 433 -1.67 3.37 35.41
CA GLU A 433 -1.10 4.30 34.43
C GLU A 433 -0.28 3.53 33.38
N PHE A 434 -0.56 3.78 32.10
CA PHE A 434 0.04 3.08 30.96
C PHE A 434 1.58 2.99 31.03
N GLY A 435 2.26 4.07 31.42
CA GLY A 435 3.72 4.09 31.56
C GLY A 435 4.24 3.12 32.62
N LYS A 436 3.61 3.12 33.81
CA LYS A 436 3.97 2.21 34.91
C LYS A 436 3.71 0.75 34.54
N TRP A 437 2.63 0.50 33.80
CA TRP A 437 2.31 -0.84 33.34
C TRP A 437 3.38 -1.39 32.37
N ILE A 438 3.82 -0.58 31.39
CA ILE A 438 4.90 -0.98 30.48
C ILE A 438 6.24 -1.14 31.20
N ASP A 439 6.59 -0.22 32.11
CA ASP A 439 7.82 -0.33 32.89
C ASP A 439 7.84 -1.63 33.71
N GLY A 440 6.73 -1.97 34.38
CA GLY A 440 6.61 -3.21 35.15
C GLY A 440 6.65 -4.48 34.30
N LEU A 441 6.12 -4.46 33.06
CA LEU A 441 6.27 -5.59 32.13
C LEU A 441 7.75 -5.80 31.73
N HIS A 442 8.46 -4.70 31.46
CA HIS A 442 9.86 -4.77 31.06
C HIS A 442 10.79 -5.22 32.19
N GLU A 443 10.53 -4.77 33.42
CA GLU A 443 11.24 -5.24 34.62
C GLU A 443 11.03 -6.74 34.86
N ALA A 444 9.79 -7.22 34.70
CA ALA A 444 9.47 -8.63 34.85
C ALA A 444 10.18 -9.51 33.79
N GLU A 445 10.24 -9.07 32.53
CA GLU A 445 10.98 -9.80 31.50
C GLU A 445 12.50 -9.76 31.73
N SER A 446 13.05 -8.61 32.11
CA SER A 446 14.48 -8.48 32.40
C SER A 446 14.91 -9.42 33.54
N ALA A 447 14.08 -9.54 34.57
CA ALA A 447 14.30 -10.46 35.69
C ALA A 447 14.20 -11.94 35.28
N ALA A 448 13.30 -12.28 34.34
CA ALA A 448 13.14 -13.65 33.84
C ALA A 448 14.30 -14.11 32.93
N VAL A 449 14.94 -13.18 32.22
CA VAL A 449 16.05 -13.46 31.28
C VAL A 449 17.43 -13.45 31.98
N GLY A 450 17.52 -12.95 33.21
CA GLY A 450 18.73 -13.03 34.04
C GLY A 450 19.84 -12.05 33.62
N TYR A 451 19.50 -10.76 33.56
CA TYR A 451 20.47 -9.67 33.46
C TYR A 451 20.81 -9.05 34.82
#